data_AF-A0A925N9K2-F1
#
_entry.id   AF-A0A925N9K2-F1
#
_cell.length_a   1.000
_cell.length_b   1.000
_cell.length_c   1.000
_cell.angle_alpha   90.00
_cell.angle_beta   90.00
_cell.angle_gamma   90.00
#
_symmetry.space_group_name_H-M   'P 1'
#
loop_
_entity.id
_entity.type
_entity.pdbx_description
1 polymer ?
#
loop_
_entity_poly.entity_id
_entity_poly.type
_entity_poly.pdbx_seq_one_letter_code
_entity_poly.pdbx_strand_id
1 'polypeptide(L)'
;MNQDLSIISLVLQASFVVQLVMVGLLLVSLASWTVIFGKLFGLKKVRADNDEFEREFWAGKNLNDLFNDAGRRVEGAPMERIFASGMREFMKMRERRVADSGLLLDGSRRAMRASFQRELDVVEANLSFLATVGSVSPYVGLFGTVWGIMHAFVGLA
;
A
#
# COMPACT_ATOMS: atom_id res chain seq x y z
N MET A 1 23.35 44.76 -18.40
CA MET A 1 22.57 44.37 -17.20
C MET A 1 22.08 42.96 -17.45
N ASN A 2 22.84 41.97 -16.98
CA ASN A 2 22.50 40.56 -17.19
C ASN A 2 21.19 40.27 -16.46
N GLN A 3 20.14 39.97 -17.21
CA GLN A 3 18.99 39.29 -16.68
C GLN A 3 19.44 37.85 -16.42
N ASP A 4 20.06 37.62 -15.26
CA ASP A 4 20.31 36.27 -14.79
C ASP A 4 18.92 35.64 -14.58
N LEU A 5 18.49 34.83 -15.55
CA LEU A 5 17.27 34.04 -15.52
C LEU A 5 17.40 32.98 -14.41
N SER A 6 17.34 33.43 -13.17
CA SER A 6 17.30 32.58 -12.00
C SER A 6 15.92 31.91 -11.96
N ILE A 7 15.91 30.58 -11.87
CA ILE A 7 14.68 29.77 -11.72
C ILE A 7 13.85 30.29 -10.53
N ILE A 8 14.53 30.68 -9.45
CA ILE A 8 13.89 31.24 -8.26
C ILE A 8 13.22 32.57 -8.60
N SER A 9 13.88 33.44 -9.37
CA SER A 9 13.29 34.72 -9.79
C SER A 9 12.07 34.52 -10.70
N LEU A 10 12.09 33.54 -11.60
CA LEU A 10 10.96 33.19 -12.47
C LEU A 10 9.76 32.70 -11.65
N VAL A 11 10.00 31.88 -10.63
CA VAL A 11 8.97 31.39 -9.71
C VAL A 11 8.41 32.53 -8.85
N LEU A 12 9.27 33.42 -8.34
CA LEU A 12 8.86 34.56 -7.52
C LEU A 12 8.05 35.61 -8.30
N GLN A 13 8.28 35.72 -9.61
CA GLN A 13 7.53 36.61 -10.50
C GLN A 13 6.20 36.01 -10.99
N ALA A 14 5.98 34.70 -10.81
CA ALA A 14 4.72 34.06 -11.16
C ALA A 14 3.57 34.56 -10.26
N SER A 15 2.34 34.52 -10.77
CA SER A 15 1.16 34.87 -9.97
C SER A 15 1.04 33.99 -8.73
N PHE A 16 0.45 34.53 -7.66
CA PHE A 16 0.27 33.83 -6.38
C PHE A 16 -0.39 32.44 -6.53
N VAL A 17 -1.36 32.30 -7.45
CA VAL A 17 -2.02 31.03 -7.75
C VAL A 17 -1.03 30.00 -8.32
N VAL A 18 -0.16 30.40 -9.23
CA VAL A 18 0.85 29.51 -9.84
C VAL A 18 1.89 29.08 -8.80
N GLN A 19 2.30 29.98 -7.92
CA GLN A 19 3.18 29.65 -6.79
C GLN A 19 2.54 28.61 -5.86
N LEU A 20 1.25 28.77 -5.53
CA LEU A 20 0.51 27.80 -4.72
C LEU A 20 0.44 26.44 -5.40
N VAL A 21 0.15 26.39 -6.70
CA VAL A 21 0.13 25.14 -7.49
C VAL A 21 1.49 24.44 -7.42
N MET A 22 2.60 25.16 -7.65
CA MET A 22 3.94 24.58 -7.60
C MET A 22 4.31 24.06 -6.21
N VAL A 23 4.03 24.83 -5.15
CA VAL A 23 4.26 24.38 -3.76
C VAL A 23 3.40 23.17 -3.42
N GLY A 24 2.13 23.16 -3.82
CA GLY A 24 1.22 22.03 -3.62
C GLY A 24 1.72 20.76 -4.30
N LEU A 25 2.15 20.85 -5.57
CA LEU A 25 2.74 19.72 -6.30
C LEU A 25 4.03 19.22 -5.64
N LEU A 26 4.87 20.12 -5.12
CA LEU A 26 6.09 19.76 -4.40
C LEU A 26 5.78 19.01 -3.09
N LEU A 27 4.81 19.49 -2.30
CA LEU A 27 4.38 18.81 -1.07
C LEU A 27 3.80 17.42 -1.36
N VAL A 28 2.95 17.32 -2.38
CA VAL A 28 2.38 16.04 -2.81
C VAL A 28 3.45 15.08 -3.30
N SER A 29 4.47 15.57 -4.04
CA SER A 29 5.61 14.76 -4.46
C SER A 29 6.38 14.18 -3.27
N LEU A 30 6.68 15.01 -2.26
CA LEU A 30 7.33 14.55 -1.03
C LEU A 30 6.48 13.50 -0.29
N ALA A 31 5.17 13.71 -0.20
CA ALA A 31 4.25 12.73 0.39
C ALA A 31 4.18 11.42 -0.43
N SER A 32 4.26 11.47 -1.76
CA SER A 32 4.35 10.26 -2.58
C SER A 32 5.60 9.46 -2.30
N TRP A 33 6.75 10.13 -2.14
CA TRP A 33 8.01 9.45 -1.82
C TRP A 33 7.97 8.73 -0.47
N THR A 34 7.37 9.34 0.56
CA THR A 34 7.25 8.67 1.87
C THR A 34 6.40 7.40 1.77
N VAL A 35 5.30 7.44 1.02
CA VAL A 35 4.45 6.25 0.75
C VAL A 35 5.19 5.20 -0.06
N ILE A 36 5.91 5.59 -1.13
CA ILE A 36 6.68 4.68 -1.98
C ILE A 36 7.72 3.92 -1.15
N PHE A 37 8.56 4.63 -0.39
CA PHE A 37 9.58 4.00 0.44
C PHE A 37 8.96 3.11 1.53
N GLY A 38 7.90 3.58 2.19
CA GLY A 38 7.16 2.78 3.16
C GLY A 38 6.67 1.45 2.57
N LYS A 39 6.11 1.48 1.35
CA LYS A 39 5.68 0.27 0.64
C LYS A 39 6.84 -0.62 0.23
N LEU A 40 7.94 -0.06 -0.28
CA LEU A 40 9.12 -0.83 -0.67
C LEU A 40 9.69 -1.62 0.50
N PHE A 41 9.84 -0.99 1.68
CA PHE A 41 10.36 -1.67 2.86
C PHE A 41 9.34 -2.65 3.45
N GLY A 42 8.06 -2.28 3.52
CA GLY A 42 6.99 -3.14 4.02
C GLY A 42 6.85 -4.43 3.19
N LEU A 43 6.83 -4.32 1.86
CA LEU A 43 6.75 -5.48 0.96
C LEU A 43 7.97 -6.39 1.05
N LYS A 44 9.17 -5.80 1.18
CA LYS A 44 10.40 -6.60 1.40
C LYS A 44 10.33 -7.39 2.70
N LYS A 45 9.87 -6.78 3.79
CA LYS A 45 9.68 -7.46 5.08
C LYS A 45 8.65 -8.59 4.96
N VAL A 46 7.46 -8.30 4.42
CA VAL A 46 6.42 -9.31 4.22
C VAL A 46 6.91 -10.50 3.39
N ARG A 47 7.70 -10.24 2.34
CA ARG A 47 8.26 -11.29 1.50
C ARG A 47 9.26 -12.15 2.28
N ALA A 48 10.19 -11.54 3.01
CA ALA A 48 11.15 -12.27 3.82
C ALA A 48 10.47 -13.13 4.90
N ASP A 49 9.49 -12.57 5.59
CA ASP A 49 8.74 -13.26 6.65
C ASP A 49 7.91 -14.43 6.07
N ASN A 50 7.28 -14.24 4.90
CA ASN A 50 6.58 -15.32 4.19
C ASN A 50 7.53 -16.42 3.73
N ASP A 51 8.70 -16.07 3.18
CA ASP A 51 9.69 -17.04 2.72
C ASP A 51 10.21 -17.89 3.90
N GLU A 52 10.33 -17.32 5.11
CA GLU A 52 10.67 -18.05 6.33
C GLU A 52 9.59 -19.05 6.72
N PHE A 53 8.34 -18.61 6.79
CA PHE A 53 7.22 -19.49 7.10
C PHE A 53 7.07 -20.62 6.07
N GLU A 54 7.21 -20.30 4.78
CA GLU A 54 7.13 -21.27 3.70
C GLU A 54 8.21 -22.36 3.83
N ARG A 55 9.45 -21.98 4.16
CA ARG A 55 10.53 -22.94 4.43
C ARG A 55 10.18 -23.88 5.60
N GLU A 56 9.68 -23.35 6.71
CA GLU A 56 9.27 -24.18 7.86
C GLU A 56 8.11 -25.12 7.52
N PHE A 57 7.14 -24.64 6.73
CA PHE A 57 6.01 -25.42 6.28
C PHE A 57 6.44 -26.61 5.41
N TRP A 58 7.32 -26.37 4.44
CA TRP A 58 7.82 -27.43 3.55
C TRP A 58 8.89 -28.33 4.17
N ALA A 59 9.56 -27.90 5.24
CA ALA A 59 10.52 -28.73 5.98
C ALA A 59 9.86 -29.92 6.71
N GLY A 60 8.53 -30.06 6.66
CA GLY A 60 7.80 -31.19 7.24
C GLY A 60 7.47 -31.01 8.72
N LYS A 61 7.50 -29.78 9.24
CA LYS A 61 7.06 -29.47 10.60
C LYS A 61 5.57 -29.81 10.76
N ASN A 62 5.20 -30.37 11.91
CA ASN A 62 3.82 -30.76 12.16
C ASN A 62 2.89 -29.53 12.09
N LEU A 63 1.77 -29.65 11.39
CA LEU A 63 0.77 -28.59 11.23
C LEU A 63 0.26 -28.02 12.56
N ASN A 64 0.13 -28.86 13.60
CA ASN A 64 -0.27 -28.40 14.93
C ASN A 64 0.83 -27.58 15.61
N ASP A 65 2.11 -27.95 15.40
CA ASP A 65 3.24 -27.21 15.95
C ASP A 65 3.39 -25.85 15.26
N LEU A 66 3.25 -25.82 13.93
CA LEU A 66 3.18 -24.58 13.14
C LEU A 66 2.04 -23.67 13.62
N PHE A 67 0.87 -24.23 13.94
CA PHE A 67 -0.26 -23.47 14.44
C PHE A 67 -0.02 -22.88 15.84
N ASN A 68 0.62 -23.65 16.72
CA ASN A 68 0.97 -23.19 18.06
C ASN A 68 2.01 -22.07 18.01
N ASP A 69 2.97 -22.16 17.11
CA ASP A 69 3.98 -21.12 16.90
C ASP A 69 3.37 -19.85 16.30
N ALA A 70 2.45 -20.01 15.34
CA ALA A 70 1.67 -18.91 14.77
C ALA A 70 0.78 -18.18 15.80
N GLY A 71 0.33 -18.88 16.85
CA GLY A 71 -0.40 -18.28 17.95
C GLY A 71 0.46 -17.44 18.90
N ARG A 72 1.79 -17.62 18.88
CA ARG A 72 2.74 -16.92 19.75
C ARG A 72 3.39 -15.70 19.10
N ARG A 73 3.51 -15.67 17.77
CA ARG A 73 4.06 -14.53 17.02
C ARG A 73 2.98 -13.45 16.85
N VAL A 74 3.02 -12.40 17.67
CA VAL A 74 2.09 -11.24 17.57
C VAL A 74 2.25 -10.49 16.24
N GLU A 75 3.46 -10.48 15.67
CA GLU A 75 3.80 -9.92 14.36
C GLU A 75 4.16 -11.02 13.34
N GLY A 76 3.39 -12.11 13.33
CA GLY A 76 3.61 -13.21 12.38
C GLY A 76 3.42 -12.80 10.92
N ALA A 77 4.01 -13.57 10.00
CA ALA A 77 3.95 -13.32 8.57
C ALA A 77 2.49 -13.32 8.06
N PRO A 78 2.12 -12.56 7.02
CA PRO A 78 0.78 -12.63 6.45
C PRO A 78 0.35 -14.06 6.07
N MET A 79 1.26 -14.85 5.49
CA MET A 79 1.01 -16.25 5.15
C MET A 79 0.73 -17.12 6.40
N GLU A 80 1.47 -16.88 7.48
CA GLU A 80 1.30 -17.55 8.76
C GLU A 80 -0.08 -17.24 9.37
N ARG A 81 -0.53 -15.99 9.30
CA ARG A 81 -1.87 -15.57 9.76
C ARG A 81 -2.99 -16.20 8.92
N ILE A 82 -2.80 -16.30 7.61
CA ILE A 82 -3.72 -17.01 6.71
C ILE A 82 -3.80 -18.48 7.09
N PHE A 83 -2.66 -19.15 7.26
CA PHE A 83 -2.59 -20.54 7.71
C PHE A 83 -3.31 -20.75 9.05
N ALA A 84 -3.01 -19.90 10.05
CA ALA A 84 -3.61 -19.99 11.37
C ALA A 84 -5.14 -19.80 11.33
N SER A 85 -5.65 -18.94 10.44
CA SER A 85 -7.09 -18.75 10.25
C SER A 85 -7.77 -20.03 9.72
N GLY A 86 -7.14 -20.72 8.76
CA GLY A 86 -7.62 -21.98 8.20
C GLY A 86 -7.58 -23.12 9.21
N MET A 87 -6.46 -23.25 9.91
CA MET A 87 -6.25 -24.30 10.92
C MET A 87 -7.21 -24.14 12.11
N ARG A 88 -7.47 -22.89 12.54
CA ARG A 88 -8.45 -22.59 13.59
C ARG A 88 -9.86 -23.01 13.18
N GLU A 89 -10.27 -22.75 11.95
CA GLU A 89 -11.59 -23.16 11.46
C GLU A 89 -11.69 -24.68 11.30
N PHE A 90 -10.62 -25.33 10.80
CA PHE A 90 -10.55 -26.79 10.72
C PHE A 90 -10.72 -27.45 12.10
N MET A 91 -9.98 -26.99 13.11
CA MET A 91 -10.07 -27.51 14.48
C MET A 91 -11.48 -27.32 15.05
N LYS A 92 -12.05 -26.13 14.89
CA LYS A 92 -13.41 -25.80 15.36
C LYS A 92 -14.48 -26.69 14.72
N MET A 93 -14.37 -26.98 13.42
CA MET A 93 -15.33 -27.86 12.74
C MET A 93 -15.15 -29.34 13.12
N ARG A 94 -13.90 -29.77 13.36
CA ARG A 94 -13.58 -31.11 13.88
C ARG A 94 -14.15 -31.32 15.29
N GLU A 95 -14.04 -30.33 16.17
CA GLU A 95 -14.66 -30.34 17.50
C GLU A 95 -16.18 -30.48 17.44
N ARG A 96 -16.82 -29.87 16.42
CA ARG A 96 -18.25 -30.00 16.16
C ARG A 96 -18.67 -31.35 15.55
N ARG A 97 -17.74 -32.30 15.41
CA ARG A 97 -17.96 -33.64 14.83
C ARG A 97 -18.56 -33.61 13.43
N VAL A 98 -18.18 -32.62 12.61
CA VAL A 98 -18.52 -32.64 11.18
C VAL A 98 -17.79 -33.81 10.54
N ALA A 99 -18.53 -34.84 10.15
CA ALA A 99 -17.98 -36.09 9.63
C ALA A 99 -17.54 -35.98 8.15
N ASP A 100 -18.11 -35.03 7.41
CA ASP A 100 -17.76 -34.81 6.02
C ASP A 100 -16.45 -34.01 5.90
N SER A 101 -15.43 -34.69 5.36
CA SER A 101 -14.12 -34.10 5.10
C SER A 101 -14.18 -32.97 4.07
N GLY A 102 -15.14 -33.00 3.14
CA GLY A 102 -15.37 -31.92 2.18
C GLY A 102 -15.76 -30.62 2.88
N LEU A 103 -16.75 -30.69 3.78
CA LEU A 103 -17.21 -29.54 4.55
C LEU A 103 -16.13 -28.97 5.49
N LEU A 104 -15.30 -29.83 6.10
CA LEU A 104 -14.15 -29.41 6.91
C LEU A 104 -13.14 -28.58 6.09
N LEU A 105 -12.77 -29.08 4.92
CA LEU A 105 -11.80 -28.42 4.04
C LEU A 105 -12.36 -27.13 3.45
N ASP A 106 -13.64 -27.12 3.07
CA ASP A 106 -14.29 -25.92 2.54
C ASP A 106 -14.41 -24.82 3.59
N GLY A 107 -14.73 -25.16 4.83
CA GLY A 107 -14.71 -24.22 5.95
C GLY A 107 -13.35 -23.57 6.13
N SER A 108 -12.31 -24.39 6.17
CA SER A 108 -10.92 -23.97 6.29
C SER A 108 -10.50 -23.06 5.13
N ARG A 109 -10.84 -23.44 3.88
CA ARG A 109 -10.59 -22.63 2.67
C ARG A 109 -11.29 -21.29 2.70
N ARG A 110 -12.54 -21.22 3.16
CA ARG A 110 -13.27 -19.95 3.32
C ARG A 110 -12.58 -19.05 4.35
N ALA A 111 -12.17 -19.60 5.49
CA ALA A 111 -11.44 -18.84 6.51
C ALA A 111 -10.11 -18.29 5.96
N MET A 112 -9.34 -19.12 5.25
CA MET A 112 -8.10 -18.71 4.60
C MET A 112 -8.32 -17.60 3.58
N ARG A 113 -9.34 -17.72 2.71
CA ARG A 113 -9.70 -16.67 1.73
C ARG A 113 -10.08 -15.36 2.39
N ALA A 114 -10.87 -15.41 3.47
CA ALA A 114 -11.25 -14.22 4.21
C ALA A 114 -10.04 -13.54 4.87
N SER A 115 -9.09 -14.33 5.42
CA SER A 115 -7.85 -13.79 5.96
C SER A 115 -6.96 -13.21 4.86
N PHE A 116 -6.83 -13.90 3.73
CA PHE A 116 -6.05 -13.45 2.59
C PHE A 116 -6.53 -12.09 2.07
N GLN A 117 -7.84 -11.90 1.94
CA GLN A 117 -8.39 -10.61 1.52
C GLN A 117 -8.02 -9.49 2.51
N ARG A 118 -8.12 -9.75 3.82
CA ARG A 118 -7.72 -8.75 4.84
C ARG A 118 -6.24 -8.41 4.77
N GLU A 119 -5.38 -9.41 4.56
CA GLU A 119 -3.95 -9.17 4.37
C GLU A 119 -3.66 -8.35 3.12
N LEU A 120 -4.34 -8.65 2.01
CA LEU A 120 -4.25 -7.85 0.79
C LEU A 120 -4.69 -6.42 1.03
N ASP A 121 -5.82 -6.18 1.69
CA ASP A 121 -6.32 -4.84 1.97
C ASP A 121 -5.30 -4.01 2.77
N VAL A 122 -4.60 -4.63 3.74
CA VAL A 122 -3.51 -4.00 4.50
C VAL A 122 -2.32 -3.67 3.60
N VAL A 123 -1.89 -4.62 2.76
CA VAL A 123 -0.77 -4.45 1.84
C VAL A 123 -1.08 -3.44 0.73
N GLU A 124 -2.34 -3.27 0.35
CA GLU A 124 -2.78 -2.31 -0.68
C GLU A 124 -3.10 -0.92 -0.14
N ALA A 125 -3.19 -0.75 1.19
CA ALA A 125 -3.48 0.54 1.81
C ALA A 125 -2.58 1.67 1.25
N ASN A 126 -3.14 2.84 0.97
CA ASN A 126 -2.44 4.00 0.37
C ASN A 126 -1.96 3.85 -1.09
N LEU A 127 -2.14 2.70 -1.75
CA LEU A 127 -1.89 2.60 -3.20
C LEU A 127 -2.87 3.46 -4.00
N SER A 128 -4.11 3.57 -3.53
CA SER A 128 -5.12 4.45 -4.12
C SER A 128 -4.70 5.92 -4.11
N PHE A 129 -4.09 6.39 -3.01
CA PHE A 129 -3.52 7.74 -2.93
C PHE A 129 -2.46 7.96 -4.01
N LEU A 130 -1.52 7.02 -4.16
CA LEU A 130 -0.46 7.12 -5.16
C LEU A 130 -1.03 7.12 -6.59
N ALA A 131 -2.06 6.30 -6.84
CA ALA A 131 -2.77 6.27 -8.12
C ALA A 131 -3.48 7.61 -8.41
N THR A 132 -4.14 8.19 -7.42
CA THR A 132 -4.80 9.51 -7.55
C THR A 132 -3.78 10.62 -7.78
N VAL A 133 -2.67 10.65 -7.03
CA VAL A 133 -1.62 11.65 -7.25
C VAL A 133 -1.04 11.52 -8.64
N GLY A 134 -0.74 10.30 -9.08
CA GLY A 134 -0.19 10.03 -10.41
C GLY A 134 -1.13 10.49 -11.54
N SER A 135 -2.45 10.32 -11.39
CA SER A 135 -3.41 10.68 -12.42
C SER A 135 -3.86 12.14 -12.38
N VAL A 136 -3.95 12.76 -11.20
CA VAL A 136 -4.49 14.12 -11.02
C VAL A 136 -3.42 15.21 -11.14
N SER A 137 -2.17 14.92 -10.75
CA SER A 137 -1.09 15.92 -10.76
C SER A 137 -0.84 16.59 -12.13
N PRO A 138 -0.97 15.91 -13.30
CA PRO A 138 -0.82 16.57 -14.58
C PRO A 138 -1.88 17.65 -14.83
N TYR A 139 -3.13 17.38 -14.41
CA TYR A 139 -4.23 18.34 -14.56
C TYR A 139 -4.05 19.56 -13.65
N VAL A 140 -3.55 19.35 -12.44
CA VAL A 140 -3.20 20.45 -11.51
C VAL A 140 -2.07 21.31 -12.09
N GLY A 141 -1.06 20.69 -12.70
CA GLY A 141 0.00 21.41 -13.40
C GLY A 141 -0.52 22.21 -14.61
N LEU A 142 -1.36 21.58 -15.44
CA LEU A 142 -2.00 22.24 -16.58
C LEU A 142 -2.87 23.43 -16.15
N PHE A 143 -3.59 23.32 -15.04
CA PHE A 143 -4.33 24.45 -14.48
C PHE A 143 -3.39 25.63 -14.16
N GLY A 144 -2.24 25.37 -13.54
CA GLY A 144 -1.24 26.40 -13.26
C GLY A 144 -0.72 27.09 -14.53
N THR A 145 -0.47 26.34 -15.61
CA THR A 145 0.00 26.94 -16.87
C THR A 145 -1.07 27.80 -17.54
N VAL A 146 -2.31 27.32 -17.61
CA VAL A 146 -3.44 28.09 -18.18
C VAL A 146 -3.67 29.37 -17.39
N TRP A 147 -3.67 29.30 -16.06
CA TRP A 147 -3.82 30.48 -15.22
C TRP A 147 -2.69 31.49 -15.43
N GLY A 148 -1.44 31.03 -15.47
CA GLY A 148 -0.28 31.89 -15.70
C GLY A 148 -0.36 32.63 -17.03
N ILE A 149 -0.75 31.92 -18.11
CA ILE A 149 -0.94 32.52 -19.43
C ILE A 149 -2.06 33.56 -19.40
N MET A 150 -3.22 33.24 -18.80
CA MET A 150 -4.34 34.17 -18.67
C MET A 150 -3.92 35.45 -17.93
N HIS A 151 -3.17 35.32 -16.83
CA HIS A 151 -2.70 36.47 -16.06
C HIS A 151 -1.71 37.35 -16.86
N ALA A 152 -0.83 36.73 -17.65
CA ALA A 152 0.08 37.46 -18.53
C ALA A 152 -0.67 38.27 -19.60
N PHE A 153 -1.73 37.72 -20.21
CA PHE A 153 -2.54 38.46 -21.18
C PHE A 153 -3.31 39.63 -20.56
N VAL A 154 -3.87 39.46 -19.35
CA VAL A 154 -4.54 40.55 -18.62
C VAL A 154 -3.55 41.66 -18.27
N GLY A 155 -2.29 41.34 -17.95
CA GLY A 155 -1.26 42.35 -17.68
C GLY A 155 -0.78 43.12 -18.92
N LEU A 156 -1.12 42.66 -20.13
CA LEU A 156 -0.79 43.34 -21.40
C LEU A 156 -1.94 44.20 -21.94
N ALA A 157 -3.17 44.01 -21.44
CA ALA A 157 -4.38 44.72 -21.85
C ALA A 157 -4.58 46.01 -21.05
#